data_AF-A0A2P5LXB0-F1
#
_entry.id   AF-A0A2P5LXB0-F1
#
_cell.length_a   1.000
_cell.length_b   1.000
_cell.length_c   1.000
_cell.angle_alpha   90.00
_cell.angle_beta   90.00
_cell.angle_gamma   90.00
#
_symmetry.space_group_name_H-M   'P 1'
#
loop_
_entity.id
_entity.type
_entity.pdbx_description
1 polymer ?
#
loop_
_entity_poly.entity_id
_entity_poly.type
_entity_poly.pdbx_seq_one_letter_code
_entity_poly.pdbx_strand_id
1 'polypeptide(L)'
;MAEDTAAPLAAALQQERALLAALVTGEEDAEGLVAFALHRRAFLDWISAFEASEKRQPDVGEIRLFLLGETAERRLAGYRDRASMMIDAPKIDASLPPARPMPPKRQPLRTWFWPWGFSTGFSVVDPNAPMNWRGLFLRLAILGLAVVVTALALRVLVVHS
;
A
#
# COMPACT_ATOMS: atom_id res chain seq x y z
N MET A 1 25.23 8.40 37.41
CA MET A 1 24.42 7.54 36.51
C MET A 1 24.10 8.25 35.20
N ALA A 2 25.07 8.91 34.54
CA ALA A 2 24.87 9.63 33.27
C ALA A 2 25.63 9.00 32.08
N GLU A 3 26.37 7.92 32.34
CA GLU A 3 27.30 7.31 31.37
C GLU A 3 26.60 6.29 30.44
N ASP A 4 25.41 5.82 30.82
CA ASP A 4 24.74 4.68 30.16
C ASP A 4 23.83 5.06 28.97
N THR A 5 23.52 6.36 28.79
CA THR A 5 22.67 6.84 27.68
C THR A 5 23.44 7.32 26.46
N ALA A 6 24.76 7.51 26.58
CA ALA A 6 25.59 8.06 25.50
C ALA A 6 25.80 7.06 24.36
N ALA A 7 26.05 5.79 24.68
CA ALA A 7 26.26 4.72 23.70
C ALA A 7 25.05 4.47 22.78
N PRO A 8 23.80 4.31 23.28
CA PRO A 8 22.64 4.09 22.42
C PRO A 8 22.31 5.31 21.54
N LEU A 9 22.50 6.52 22.07
CA LEU A 9 22.32 7.75 21.29
C LEU A 9 23.33 7.85 20.14
N ALA A 10 24.60 7.55 20.41
CA ALA A 10 25.64 7.57 19.38
C ALA A 10 25.36 6.57 18.24
N ALA A 11 24.88 5.37 18.59
CA ALA A 11 24.51 4.36 17.60
C ALA A 11 23.33 4.81 16.72
N ALA A 12 22.30 5.42 17.33
CA ALA A 12 21.15 5.95 16.59
C ALA A 12 21.57 7.08 15.63
N LEU A 13 22.40 8.02 16.09
CA LEU A 13 22.92 9.10 15.25
C LEU A 13 23.78 8.58 14.09
N GLN A 14 24.59 7.55 14.33
CA GLN A 14 25.39 6.94 13.28
C GLN A 14 24.52 6.31 12.19
N GLN A 15 23.40 5.69 12.58
CA GLN A 15 22.47 5.10 11.63
C GLN A 15 21.71 6.16 10.82
N GLU A 16 21.26 7.25 11.44
CA GLU A 16 20.66 8.38 10.72
C GLU A 16 21.64 9.02 9.74
N ARG A 17 22.92 9.18 10.13
CA ARG A 17 23.98 9.69 9.23
C ARG A 17 24.18 8.78 8.03
N ALA A 18 24.15 7.46 8.22
CA ALA A 18 24.28 6.51 7.12
C ALA A 18 23.11 6.61 6.12
N LEU A 19 21.87 6.76 6.63
CA LEU A 19 20.68 6.96 5.80
C LEU A 19 20.70 8.30 5.06
N LEU A 20 21.13 9.37 5.74
CA LEU A 20 21.31 10.68 5.11
C LEU A 20 22.33 10.58 3.97
N ALA A 21 23.49 9.97 4.20
CA ALA A 21 24.52 9.81 3.18
C ALA A 21 24.07 8.90 2.01
N ALA A 22 23.18 7.93 2.26
CA ALA A 22 22.63 7.07 1.22
C ALA A 22 21.59 7.78 0.33
N LEU A 23 20.88 8.77 0.88
CA LEU A 23 19.82 9.50 0.17
C LEU A 23 20.29 10.83 -0.41
N VAL A 24 21.30 11.48 0.19
CA VAL A 24 21.71 12.85 -0.12
C VAL A 24 23.14 12.86 -0.64
N THR A 25 23.33 13.30 -1.89
CA THR A 25 24.66 13.34 -2.52
C THR A 25 25.46 14.60 -2.15
N GLY A 26 24.79 15.66 -1.71
CA GLY A 26 25.42 16.93 -1.33
C GLY A 26 24.40 17.93 -0.79
N GLU A 27 24.88 19.09 -0.33
CA GLU A 27 24.02 20.12 0.29
C GLU A 27 22.98 20.71 -0.69
N GLU A 28 23.32 20.75 -1.98
CA GLU A 28 22.44 21.24 -3.05
C GLU A 28 21.49 20.14 -3.60
N ASP A 29 21.55 18.92 -3.07
CA ASP A 29 20.68 17.80 -3.48
C ASP A 29 19.29 17.94 -2.84
N ALA A 30 18.50 18.90 -3.34
CA ALA A 30 17.15 19.18 -2.86
C ALA A 30 16.24 17.93 -2.90
N GLU A 31 16.36 17.13 -3.96
CA GLU A 31 15.63 15.87 -4.09
C GLU A 31 16.02 14.88 -2.99
N GLY A 32 17.32 14.69 -2.74
CA GLY A 32 17.83 13.84 -1.66
C GLY A 32 17.36 14.32 -0.28
N LEU A 33 17.41 15.62 -0.02
CA LEU A 33 16.95 16.20 1.25
C LEU A 33 15.45 15.97 1.47
N VAL A 34 14.64 16.14 0.43
CA VAL A 34 13.20 15.82 0.48
C VAL A 34 12.98 14.31 0.65
N ALA A 35 13.76 13.46 -0.03
CA ALA A 35 13.69 12.02 0.12
C ALA A 35 14.00 11.59 1.56
N PHE A 36 15.01 12.20 2.20
CA PHE A 36 15.32 11.97 3.62
C PHE A 36 14.18 12.41 4.54
N ALA A 37 13.56 13.57 4.28
CA ALA A 37 12.39 14.03 5.02
C ALA A 37 11.19 13.06 4.87
N LEU A 38 10.97 12.51 3.67
CA LEU A 38 9.94 11.50 3.41
C LEU A 38 10.21 10.19 4.17
N HIS A 39 11.47 9.75 4.23
CA HIS A 39 11.87 8.62 5.07
C HIS A 39 11.55 8.90 6.54
N ARG A 40 11.90 10.09 7.06
CA ARG A 40 11.62 10.44 8.45
C ARG A 40 10.12 10.48 8.74
N ARG A 41 9.32 10.98 7.79
CA ARG A 41 7.86 10.94 7.90
C ARG A 41 7.33 9.51 7.98
N ALA A 42 7.82 8.62 7.12
CA ALA A 42 7.43 7.22 7.12
C ALA A 42 7.77 6.52 8.44
N PHE A 43 8.91 6.84 9.06
CA PHE A 43 9.28 6.34 10.39
C PHE A 43 8.27 6.77 11.47
N LEU A 44 7.87 8.04 11.48
CA LEU A 44 6.87 8.55 12.44
C LEU A 44 5.48 7.94 12.21
N ASP A 45 5.09 7.77 10.95
CA ASP A 45 3.83 7.12 10.59
C ASP A 45 3.84 5.65 11.03
N TRP A 46 4.98 4.95 10.87
CA TRP A 46 5.16 3.59 11.36
C TRP A 46 5.11 3.49 12.88
N ILE A 47 5.80 4.37 13.63
CA ILE A 47 5.71 4.40 15.10
C ILE A 47 4.25 4.57 15.53
N SER A 48 3.55 5.52 14.93
CA SER A 48 2.16 5.82 15.27
C SER A 48 1.25 4.61 14.98
N ALA A 49 1.45 3.93 13.85
CA ALA A 49 0.70 2.72 13.50
C ALA A 49 1.02 1.54 14.45
N PHE A 50 2.28 1.38 14.82
CA PHE A 50 2.75 0.34 15.74
C PHE A 50 2.17 0.54 17.14
N GLU A 51 2.25 1.76 17.70
CA GLU A 51 1.67 2.09 19.00
C GLU A 51 0.15 1.88 19.01
N ALA A 52 -0.52 2.20 17.90
CA ALA A 52 -1.95 1.98 17.77
C ALA A 52 -2.32 0.49 17.76
N SER A 53 -1.51 -0.39 17.15
CA SER A 53 -1.77 -1.83 17.08
C SER A 53 -1.35 -2.57 18.35
N GLU A 54 -0.14 -2.33 18.83
CA GLU A 54 0.49 -3.09 19.93
C GLU A 54 0.23 -2.49 21.31
N LYS A 55 -0.34 -1.28 21.39
CA LYS A 55 -0.59 -0.54 22.65
C LYS A 55 0.68 -0.32 23.48
N ARG A 56 1.84 -0.29 22.84
CA ARG A 56 3.15 -0.01 23.43
C ARG A 56 4.07 0.64 22.40
N GLN A 57 5.17 1.23 22.87
CA GLN A 57 6.23 1.70 21.98
C GLN A 57 7.02 0.54 21.38
N PRO A 58 7.58 0.71 20.16
CA PRO A 58 8.48 -0.29 19.60
C PRO A 58 9.79 -0.34 20.38
N ASP A 59 10.35 -1.53 20.52
CA ASP A 59 11.66 -1.72 21.11
C ASP A 59 12.79 -1.48 20.10
N VAL A 60 14.04 -1.55 20.57
CA VAL A 60 15.23 -1.32 19.73
C VAL A 60 15.36 -2.35 18.61
N GLY A 61 14.92 -3.59 18.84
CA GLY A 61 14.95 -4.66 17.83
C GLY A 61 13.96 -4.41 16.71
N GLU A 62 12.75 -3.97 17.05
CA GLU A 62 11.68 -3.65 16.11
C GLU A 62 12.01 -2.41 15.27
N ILE A 63 12.58 -1.38 15.91
CA ILE A 63 13.12 -0.21 15.20
C ILE A 63 14.22 -0.65 14.22
N ARG A 64 15.12 -1.54 14.64
CA ARG A 64 16.19 -2.04 13.77
C ARG A 64 15.64 -2.82 12.57
N LEU A 65 14.59 -3.63 12.77
CA LEU A 65 13.93 -4.36 11.69
C LEU A 65 13.25 -3.41 10.68
N PHE A 66 12.57 -2.37 11.18
CA PHE A 66 12.02 -1.33 10.31
C PHE A 66 13.13 -0.68 9.47
N LEU A 67 14.19 -0.21 10.12
CA LEU A 67 15.29 0.47 9.45
C LEU A 67 16.02 -0.44 8.44
N LEU A 68 16.14 -1.73 8.73
CA LEU A 68 16.70 -2.72 7.78
C LEU A 68 15.85 -2.82 6.50
N GLY A 69 14.52 -2.72 6.61
CA GLY A 69 13.63 -2.69 5.45
C GLY A 69 13.73 -1.38 4.67
N GLU A 70 13.94 -0.26 5.37
CA GLU A 70 14.03 1.07 4.76
C GLU A 70 15.38 1.36 4.09
N THR A 71 16.47 0.66 4.45
CA THR A 71 17.78 0.77 3.80
C THR A 71 17.89 -0.02 2.49
N ALA A 72 16.87 -0.79 2.10
CA ALA A 72 16.89 -1.51 0.84
C ALA A 72 16.94 -0.54 -0.36
N GLU A 73 17.76 -0.85 -1.37
CA GLU A 73 17.95 0.02 -2.56
C GLU A 73 16.63 0.44 -3.20
N ARG A 74 15.68 -0.50 -3.34
CA ARG A 74 14.35 -0.24 -3.88
C ARG A 74 13.57 0.80 -3.06
N ARG A 75 13.71 0.77 -1.73
CA ARG A 75 13.05 1.73 -0.84
C ARG A 75 13.66 3.12 -0.98
N LEU A 76 15.00 3.20 -0.99
CA LEU A 76 15.73 4.45 -1.18
C LEU A 76 15.39 5.10 -2.52
N ALA A 77 15.41 4.32 -3.62
CA ALA A 77 15.00 4.78 -4.94
C ALA A 77 13.55 5.29 -4.93
N GLY A 78 12.62 4.58 -4.28
CA GLY A 78 11.24 5.01 -4.17
C GLY A 78 11.05 6.34 -3.41
N TYR A 79 11.90 6.65 -2.43
CA TYR A 79 11.88 7.96 -1.78
C TYR A 79 12.37 9.07 -2.71
N ARG A 80 13.42 8.81 -3.49
CA ARG A 80 13.95 9.76 -4.48
C ARG A 80 12.94 10.03 -5.59
N ASP A 81 12.34 8.98 -6.16
CA ASP A 81 11.29 9.11 -7.18
C ASP A 81 10.12 9.97 -6.66
N ARG A 82 9.68 9.71 -5.42
CA ARG A 82 8.59 10.49 -4.82
C ARG A 82 8.99 11.93 -4.54
N ALA A 83 10.23 12.16 -4.11
CA ALA A 83 10.76 13.50 -3.88
C ALA A 83 10.82 14.31 -5.20
N SER A 84 11.32 13.71 -6.29
CA SER A 84 11.31 14.31 -7.63
C SER A 84 9.89 14.72 -8.03
N MET A 85 8.92 13.82 -7.89
CA MET A 85 7.51 14.15 -8.20
C MET A 85 6.95 15.30 -7.35
N MET A 86 7.39 15.48 -6.10
CA MET A 86 6.92 16.57 -5.24
C MET A 86 7.56 17.91 -5.59
N ILE A 87 8.81 17.90 -6.04
CA ILE A 87 9.51 19.11 -6.48
C ILE A 87 8.95 19.58 -7.83
N ASP A 88 8.71 18.63 -8.74
CA ASP A 88 8.16 18.90 -10.08
C ASP A 88 6.65 19.13 -10.08
N ALA A 89 5.95 18.78 -8.98
CA ALA A 89 4.52 18.97 -8.88
C ALA A 89 4.16 20.46 -9.04
N PRO A 90 3.16 20.80 -9.88
CA PRO A 90 2.67 22.16 -9.95
C PRO A 90 2.21 22.57 -8.55
N LYS A 91 2.86 23.60 -7.99
CA LYS A 91 2.48 24.17 -6.70
C LYS A 91 1.01 24.54 -6.80
N ILE A 92 0.17 23.88 -6.01
CA ILE A 92 -1.25 24.22 -5.91
C ILE A 92 -1.29 25.62 -5.32
N ASP A 93 -1.54 26.61 -6.16
CA ASP A 93 -1.73 27.97 -5.71
C ASP A 93 -3.00 28.00 -4.86
N ALA A 94 -2.84 28.15 -3.55
CA ALA A 94 -3.96 28.20 -2.61
C ALA A 94 -4.88 29.41 -2.84
N SER A 95 -4.46 30.37 -3.68
CA SER A 95 -5.30 31.48 -4.12
C SER A 95 -6.22 31.13 -5.31
N LEU A 96 -6.01 29.99 -5.97
CA LEU A 96 -6.91 29.51 -7.00
C LEU A 96 -8.22 29.01 -6.34
N PRO A 97 -9.39 29.42 -6.84
CA PRO A 97 -10.67 28.91 -6.35
C PRO A 97 -10.67 27.38 -6.46
N PRO A 98 -11.25 26.66 -5.48
CA PRO A 98 -11.24 25.21 -5.45
C PRO A 98 -11.71 24.67 -6.80
N ALA A 99 -10.96 23.71 -7.33
CA ALA A 99 -11.27 23.08 -8.60
C ALA A 99 -12.77 22.72 -8.63
N ARG A 100 -13.47 23.20 -9.66
CA ARG A 100 -14.90 22.89 -9.84
C ARG A 100 -15.06 21.37 -9.69
N PRO A 101 -16.07 20.89 -8.96
CA PRO A 101 -16.27 19.45 -8.78
C PRO A 101 -16.25 18.79 -10.15
N MET A 102 -15.33 17.86 -10.32
CA MET A 102 -15.15 17.14 -11.57
C MET A 102 -16.50 16.52 -11.93
N PRO A 103 -16.99 16.68 -13.18
CA PRO A 103 -18.23 16.02 -13.59
C PRO A 103 -18.09 14.52 -13.32
N PRO A 104 -19.12 13.85 -12.77
CA PRO A 104 -19.02 12.46 -12.40
C PRO A 104 -18.52 11.66 -13.59
N LYS A 105 -17.39 10.98 -13.41
CA LYS A 105 -16.76 10.13 -14.42
C LYS A 105 -17.82 9.15 -14.90
N ARG A 106 -18.35 9.37 -16.12
CA ARG A 106 -19.37 8.49 -16.70
C ARG A 106 -18.82 7.08 -16.63
N GLN A 107 -19.53 6.18 -15.98
CA GLN A 107 -19.13 4.78 -15.87
C GLN A 107 -18.83 4.29 -17.29
N PRO A 108 -17.64 3.70 -17.54
CA PRO A 108 -17.35 3.15 -18.85
C PRO A 108 -18.46 2.14 -19.14
N LEU A 109 -19.18 2.37 -20.24
CA LEU A 109 -20.24 1.47 -20.68
C LEU A 109 -19.64 0.07 -20.72
N ARG A 110 -20.22 -0.77 -19.86
CA ARG A 110 -20.02 -2.22 -19.74
C ARG A 110 -19.69 -2.78 -21.12
N THR A 111 -18.41 -3.06 -21.36
CA THR A 111 -17.90 -3.53 -22.65
C THR A 111 -18.51 -4.90 -22.93
N TRP A 112 -19.64 -4.88 -23.63
CA TRP A 112 -20.32 -6.02 -24.21
C TRP A 112 -19.59 -6.43 -25.48
N PHE A 113 -18.35 -6.89 -25.37
CA PHE A 113 -17.69 -7.61 -26.45
C PHE A 113 -16.62 -8.43 -25.76
N TRP A 114 -16.90 -9.69 -25.44
CA TRP A 114 -15.99 -10.85 -25.49
C TRP A 114 -16.69 -12.09 -24.86
N PRO A 115 -16.54 -13.31 -25.42
CA PRO A 115 -17.35 -14.49 -25.06
C PRO A 115 -16.82 -15.25 -23.83
N TRP A 116 -15.69 -14.83 -23.27
CA TRP A 116 -15.04 -15.47 -22.14
C TRP A 116 -15.19 -14.57 -20.91
N GLY A 117 -16.23 -14.83 -20.11
CA GLY A 117 -16.74 -13.98 -19.02
C GLY A 117 -15.83 -13.74 -17.82
N PHE A 118 -14.61 -13.24 -18.04
CA PHE A 118 -13.74 -12.69 -17.00
C PHE A 118 -13.88 -11.17 -16.93
N SER A 119 -15.12 -10.66 -16.83
CA SER A 119 -15.28 -9.30 -16.32
C SER A 119 -14.89 -9.33 -14.85
N THR A 120 -13.89 -8.55 -14.49
CA THR A 120 -13.38 -8.28 -13.15
C THR A 120 -14.48 -7.73 -12.24
N GLY A 121 -15.43 -8.57 -11.83
CA GLY A 121 -16.44 -8.29 -10.80
C GLY A 121 -15.89 -8.41 -9.38
N PHE A 122 -14.57 -8.34 -9.22
CA PHE A 122 -13.85 -8.39 -7.94
C PHE A 122 -13.35 -7.02 -7.46
N SER A 123 -13.67 -5.94 -8.18
CA SER A 123 -13.43 -4.60 -7.65
C SER A 123 -14.42 -4.38 -6.49
N VAL A 124 -13.94 -4.49 -5.25
CA VAL A 124 -14.67 -4.00 -4.07
C VAL A 124 -14.72 -2.48 -4.21
N VAL A 125 -15.83 -1.98 -4.76
CA VAL A 125 -16.05 -0.55 -5.01
C VAL A 125 -16.19 0.22 -3.69
N ASP A 126 -16.51 -0.48 -2.59
CA ASP A 126 -16.62 0.11 -1.26
C ASP A 126 -16.37 -0.94 -0.16
N PRO A 127 -15.29 -0.85 0.64
CA PRO A 127 -15.02 -1.81 1.72
C PRO A 127 -16.01 -1.68 2.90
N ASN A 128 -16.75 -0.56 2.97
CA ASN A 128 -17.76 -0.29 4.00
C ASN A 128 -19.19 -0.59 3.54
N ALA A 129 -19.40 -1.07 2.31
CA ALA A 129 -20.73 -1.44 1.85
C ALA A 129 -21.24 -2.68 2.63
N PRO A 130 -22.50 -2.69 3.09
CA PRO A 130 -23.06 -3.84 3.78
C PRO A 130 -23.01 -5.07 2.86
N MET A 131 -22.56 -6.21 3.42
CA MET A 131 -22.41 -7.48 2.72
C MET A 131 -23.70 -7.84 1.96
N ASN A 132 -23.64 -7.94 0.63
CA ASN A 132 -24.79 -8.30 -0.19
C ASN A 132 -25.05 -9.82 -0.12
N TRP A 133 -25.66 -10.25 0.98
CA TRP A 133 -25.99 -11.66 1.27
C TRP A 133 -26.76 -12.33 0.14
N ARG A 134 -27.71 -11.63 -0.50
CA ARG A 134 -28.49 -12.17 -1.61
C ARG A 134 -27.61 -12.57 -2.80
N GLY A 135 -26.62 -11.72 -3.13
CA GLY A 135 -25.67 -12.01 -4.20
C GLY A 135 -24.74 -13.18 -3.87
N LEU A 136 -24.29 -13.28 -2.62
CA LEU A 136 -23.45 -14.38 -2.15
C LEU A 136 -24.20 -15.72 -2.20
N PHE A 137 -25.43 -15.77 -1.69
CA PHE A 137 -26.26 -16.99 -1.72
C PHE A 137 -26.52 -17.48 -3.15
N LEU A 138 -26.84 -16.57 -4.07
CA LEU A 138 -27.06 -16.93 -5.46
C LEU A 138 -25.80 -17.54 -6.11
N ARG A 139 -24.63 -16.97 -5.83
CA ARG A 139 -23.35 -17.49 -6.33
C ARG A 139 -23.04 -18.89 -5.78
N LEU A 140 -23.28 -19.11 -4.48
CA LEU A 140 -23.12 -20.43 -3.85
C LEU A 140 -24.09 -21.46 -4.42
N ALA A 141 -25.34 -21.07 -4.68
CA ALA A 141 -26.33 -21.93 -5.31
C ALA A 141 -25.92 -22.35 -6.73
N ILE A 142 -25.41 -21.41 -7.53
CA ILE A 142 -24.91 -21.69 -8.89
C ILE A 142 -23.71 -22.65 -8.84
N LEU A 143 -22.76 -22.43 -7.92
CA LEU A 143 -21.61 -23.32 -7.71
C LEU A 143 -22.06 -24.74 -7.31
N GLY A 144 -22.99 -24.84 -6.36
CA GLY A 144 -23.54 -26.13 -5.93
C GLY A 144 -24.22 -26.87 -7.09
N LEU A 145 -25.02 -26.16 -7.90
CA LEU A 145 -25.67 -26.74 -9.08
C LEU A 145 -24.65 -27.24 -10.10
N ALA A 146 -23.58 -26.47 -10.37
CA ALA A 146 -22.53 -26.88 -11.29
C ALA A 146 -21.81 -28.17 -10.83
N VAL A 147 -21.53 -28.30 -9.53
CA VAL A 147 -20.92 -29.51 -8.95
C VAL A 147 -21.87 -30.71 -9.10
N VAL A 148 -23.15 -30.54 -8.79
CA VAL A 148 -24.16 -31.62 -8.91
C VAL A 148 -24.30 -32.08 -10.35
N VAL A 149 -24.41 -31.15 -11.30
CA VAL A 149 -24.50 -31.47 -12.74
C VAL A 149 -23.25 -32.23 -13.21
N THR A 150 -22.07 -31.80 -12.77
CA THR A 150 -20.80 -32.46 -13.13
C THR A 150 -20.73 -33.88 -12.56
N ALA A 151 -21.14 -34.07 -11.30
CA ALA A 151 -21.18 -35.38 -10.66
C ALA A 151 -22.17 -36.34 -11.34
N LEU A 152 -23.34 -35.84 -11.75
CA LEU A 152 -24.34 -36.60 -12.51
C LEU A 152 -23.81 -37.00 -13.88
N ALA A 153 -23.18 -36.07 -14.61
CA ALA A 153 -22.60 -36.35 -15.92
C ALA A 153 -21.51 -37.44 -15.84
N LEU A 154 -20.63 -37.36 -14.84
CA LEU A 154 -19.61 -38.39 -14.58
C LEU A 154 -20.25 -39.75 -14.24
N ARG A 155 -21.29 -39.76 -13.41
CA ARG A 155 -21.99 -41.00 -13.06
C ARG A 155 -22.64 -41.66 -14.28
N VAL A 156 -23.28 -40.87 -15.15
CA VAL A 156 -23.92 -41.38 -16.39
C VAL A 156 -22.86 -41.92 -17.36
N LEU A 157 -21.71 -41.24 -17.49
CA LEU A 157 -20.59 -41.70 -18.33
C LEU A 157 -20.01 -43.03 -17.87
N VAL A 158 -19.80 -43.20 -16.56
CA VAL A 158 -19.24 -44.43 -15.97
C VAL A 158 -20.21 -45.61 -16.08
N VAL A 159 -21.52 -45.37 -16.03
CA VAL A 159 -22.53 -46.45 -16.16
C VAL A 159 -22.72 -46.91 -17.61
N HIS A 160 -22.39 -46.06 -18.59
CA HIS A 160 -22.51 -46.36 -20.02
C HIS A 160 -21.20 -46.78 -20.71
N SER A 161 -20.09 -46.91 -19.96
CA SER A 161 -18.82 -47.47 -20.44
C SER A 161 -18.62 -48.91 -19.96
#